data_AF-A0A947M221-F1
#
_entry.id   AF-A0A947M221-F1
#
_cell.length_a   1.000
_cell.length_b   1.000
_cell.length_c   1.000
_cell.angle_alpha   90.00
_cell.angle_beta   90.00
_cell.angle_gamma   90.00
#
_symmetry.space_group_name_H-M   'P 1'
#
loop_
_entity.id
_entity.type
_entity.pdbx_description
1 polymer ?
#
loop_
_entity_poly.entity_id
_entity_poly.type
_entity_poly.pdbx_seq_one_letter_code
_entity_poly.pdbx_strand_id
1 'polypeptide(L)'
;MTRILTLALFMCLSFAAPVWAQADNGADFADRMALATKMHEIRPSQKQIEDAVSTAANRLPVAARDDFKSQMMKSIDVAALEKQSIDVMAQTFSKAELTKMVEYFGTPEAQSIAQKMAIYQSIMMPVITQMLDKAAMEARTGAPAPTP
;
A
#
# COMPACT_ATOMS: atom_id res chain seq x y z
N MET A 1 13.47 -17.75 -56.10
CA MET A 1 13.64 -17.49 -54.65
C MET A 1 12.66 -16.43 -54.17
N THR A 2 11.35 -16.58 -54.47
CA THR A 2 10.36 -15.49 -54.29
C THR A 2 9.04 -15.98 -53.68
N ARG A 3 9.05 -17.17 -53.06
CA ARG A 3 7.86 -17.77 -52.42
C ARG A 3 8.05 -18.20 -50.96
N ILE A 4 9.24 -18.01 -50.40
CA ILE A 4 9.53 -18.37 -49.00
C ILE A 4 9.43 -17.13 -48.07
N LEU A 5 9.40 -15.92 -48.64
CA LEU A 5 9.46 -14.67 -47.86
C LEU A 5 8.09 -14.13 -47.41
N THR A 6 6.98 -14.74 -47.81
CA THR A 6 5.61 -14.30 -47.44
C THR A 6 4.96 -15.14 -46.34
N LEU A 7 5.61 -16.20 -45.86
CA LEU A 7 5.06 -17.07 -44.80
C LEU A 7 5.60 -16.75 -43.38
N ALA A 8 6.51 -15.79 -43.23
CA ALA A 8 7.11 -15.43 -41.95
C ALA A 8 6.41 -14.27 -41.23
N LEU A 9 5.47 -13.57 -41.88
CA LEU A 9 4.82 -12.37 -41.32
C LEU A 9 3.46 -12.66 -40.66
N PHE A 10 2.95 -13.89 -40.73
CA PHE A 10 1.62 -14.25 -40.19
C PHE A 10 1.66 -15.09 -38.90
N MET A 11 2.85 -15.32 -38.32
CA MET A 11 3.05 -16.15 -37.13
C MET A 11 3.39 -15.34 -35.87
N CYS A 12 3.05 -14.04 -35.83
CA CYS A 12 3.30 -13.19 -34.66
C CYS A 12 2.02 -12.57 -34.06
N LEU A 13 0.83 -13.02 -34.47
CA LEU A 13 -0.43 -12.33 -34.13
C LEU A 13 -1.54 -13.21 -33.52
N SER A 14 -1.19 -14.25 -32.74
CA SER A 14 -2.21 -15.18 -32.20
C SER A 14 -2.13 -15.51 -30.71
N PHE A 15 -1.33 -14.81 -29.90
CA PHE A 15 -1.38 -14.98 -28.44
C PHE A 15 -1.32 -13.65 -27.68
N ALA A 16 -2.18 -12.70 -28.07
CA ALA A 16 -2.68 -11.69 -27.15
C ALA A 16 -4.06 -12.15 -26.67
N ALA A 17 -4.11 -13.28 -25.96
CA ALA A 17 -5.26 -13.53 -25.10
C ALA A 17 -5.13 -12.49 -23.97
N PRO A 18 -6.10 -11.59 -23.79
CA PRO A 18 -6.11 -10.82 -22.57
C PRO A 18 -6.34 -11.86 -21.48
N VAL A 19 -5.31 -12.10 -20.66
CA VAL A 19 -5.46 -12.76 -19.38
C VAL A 19 -6.27 -11.81 -18.52
N TRP A 20 -7.57 -11.75 -18.79
CA TRP A 20 -8.54 -11.47 -17.76
C TRP A 20 -8.43 -12.68 -16.86
N ALA A 21 -7.60 -12.55 -15.83
CA ALA A 21 -7.63 -13.42 -14.68
C ALA A 21 -9.05 -13.31 -14.11
N GLN A 22 -9.98 -14.08 -14.66
CA GLN A 22 -11.21 -14.42 -13.99
C GLN A 22 -10.74 -15.07 -12.69
N ALA A 23 -11.04 -14.43 -11.56
CA ALA A 23 -10.71 -14.91 -10.23
C ALA A 23 -11.39 -16.28 -10.06
N ASP A 24 -10.70 -17.33 -10.49
CA ASP A 24 -11.05 -18.69 -10.12
C ASP A 24 -10.72 -18.76 -8.62
N ASN A 25 -11.74 -18.53 -7.82
CA ASN A 25 -11.69 -18.68 -6.39
C ASN A 25 -11.55 -20.19 -6.12
N GLY A 26 -10.32 -20.68 -6.29
CA GLY A 26 -9.98 -22.09 -6.21
C GLY A 26 -10.35 -22.70 -4.86
N ALA A 27 -10.09 -24.00 -4.71
CA ALA A 27 -10.53 -24.78 -3.55
C ALA A 27 -10.10 -24.20 -2.18
N ASP A 28 -9.08 -23.34 -2.12
CA ASP A 28 -8.56 -22.73 -0.90
C ASP A 28 -9.12 -21.31 -0.62
N PHE A 29 -10.04 -20.78 -1.43
CA PHE A 29 -10.53 -19.41 -1.27
C PHE A 29 -11.19 -19.14 0.09
N ALA A 30 -11.91 -20.13 0.64
CA ALA A 30 -12.50 -20.03 1.97
C ALA A 30 -11.43 -19.88 3.07
N ASP A 31 -10.30 -20.60 2.95
CA ASP A 31 -9.18 -20.48 3.88
C ASP A 31 -8.51 -19.11 3.75
N ARG A 32 -8.34 -18.61 2.52
CA ARG A 32 -7.80 -17.27 2.25
C ARG A 32 -8.69 -16.19 2.86
N MET A 33 -10.02 -16.34 2.73
CA MET A 33 -10.98 -15.44 3.36
C MET A 33 -10.83 -15.41 4.87
N ALA A 34 -10.78 -16.58 5.52
CA ALA A 34 -10.61 -16.68 6.97
C ALA A 34 -9.29 -16.05 7.45
N LEU A 35 -8.19 -16.26 6.73
CA LEU A 35 -6.90 -15.66 7.04
C LEU A 35 -6.90 -14.14 6.81
N ALA A 36 -7.55 -13.66 5.75
CA ALA A 36 -7.70 -12.23 5.47
C ALA A 36 -8.54 -11.54 6.55
N THR A 37 -9.61 -12.17 7.03
CA THR A 37 -10.36 -11.68 8.20
C THR A 37 -9.47 -11.60 9.43
N LYS A 38 -8.71 -12.66 9.74
CA LYS A 38 -7.77 -12.66 10.88
C LYS A 38 -6.70 -11.57 10.76
N MET A 39 -6.24 -11.26 9.55
CA MET A 39 -5.34 -10.13 9.32
C MET A 39 -5.96 -8.79 9.70
N HIS A 40 -7.25 -8.60 9.44
CA HIS A 40 -7.97 -7.39 9.83
C HIS A 40 -8.30 -7.35 11.32
N GLU A 41 -8.43 -8.49 12.00
CA GLU A 41 -8.47 -8.51 13.47
C GLU A 41 -7.14 -8.05 14.09
N ILE A 42 -6.01 -8.49 13.52
CA ILE A 42 -4.67 -8.08 13.97
C ILE A 42 -4.40 -6.62 13.61
N ARG A 43 -4.85 -6.18 12.43
CA ARG A 43 -4.61 -4.83 11.88
C ARG A 43 -5.92 -4.22 11.35
N PRO A 44 -6.79 -3.71 12.23
CA PRO A 44 -8.09 -3.18 11.84
C PRO A 44 -7.99 -2.04 10.83
N SER A 45 -8.86 -2.05 9.82
CA SER A 45 -8.91 -0.98 8.83
C SER A 45 -9.37 0.33 9.47
N GLN A 46 -10.27 0.24 10.47
CA GLN A 46 -10.69 1.41 11.25
C GLN A 46 -9.51 2.20 11.80
N LYS A 47 -8.56 1.52 12.48
CA LYS A 47 -7.40 2.19 13.07
C LYS A 47 -6.53 2.87 12.01
N GLN A 48 -6.36 2.23 10.86
CA GLN A 48 -5.58 2.80 9.75
C GLN A 48 -6.22 4.08 9.19
N ILE A 49 -7.55 4.09 9.08
CA ILE A 49 -8.32 5.28 8.65
C ILE A 49 -8.21 6.38 9.70
N GLU A 50 -8.36 6.06 10.99
CA GLU A 50 -8.21 7.03 12.08
C GLU A 50 -6.82 7.69 12.08
N ASP A 51 -5.77 6.89 11.93
CA ASP A 51 -4.38 7.37 11.89
C ASP A 51 -4.16 8.27 10.63
N ALA A 52 -4.75 7.92 9.49
CA ALA A 52 -4.70 8.72 8.26
C ALA A 52 -5.46 10.05 8.39
N VAL A 53 -6.68 10.03 8.94
CA VAL A 53 -7.48 11.23 9.20
C VAL A 53 -6.79 12.14 10.21
N SER A 54 -6.18 11.57 11.25
CA SER A 54 -5.40 12.32 12.23
C SER A 54 -4.19 13.00 11.60
N THR A 55 -3.47 12.30 10.72
CA THR A 55 -2.35 12.85 9.95
C THR A 55 -2.80 13.99 9.05
N ALA A 56 -3.93 13.86 8.37
CA ALA A 56 -4.50 14.92 7.54
C ALA A 56 -4.90 16.15 8.39
N ALA A 57 -5.50 15.92 9.55
CA ALA A 57 -5.91 16.99 10.47
C ALA A 57 -4.74 17.84 10.98
N ASN A 58 -3.52 17.28 11.06
CA ASN A 58 -2.34 18.02 11.50
C ASN A 58 -1.97 19.20 10.59
N ARG A 59 -2.51 19.24 9.36
CA ARG A 59 -2.34 20.35 8.42
C ARG A 59 -3.29 21.52 8.68
N LEU A 60 -4.24 21.36 9.59
CA LEU A 60 -5.25 22.37 9.94
C LEU A 60 -4.88 23.13 11.23
N PRO A 61 -5.44 24.34 11.44
CA PRO A 61 -5.40 25.02 12.73
C PRO A 61 -5.94 24.14 13.85
N VAL A 62 -5.34 24.19 15.04
CA VAL A 62 -5.66 23.31 16.18
C VAL A 62 -7.17 23.28 16.48
N ALA A 63 -7.82 24.45 16.48
CA ALA A 63 -9.25 24.59 16.76
C ALA A 63 -10.17 23.87 15.76
N ALA A 64 -9.71 23.57 14.55
CA ALA A 64 -10.52 22.92 13.52
C ALA A 64 -10.29 21.40 13.42
N ARG A 65 -9.31 20.85 14.14
CA ARG A 65 -8.85 19.47 13.94
C ARG A 65 -9.89 18.43 14.36
N ASP A 66 -10.52 18.62 15.51
CA ASP A 66 -11.43 17.61 16.05
C ASP A 66 -12.76 17.57 15.29
N ASP A 67 -13.28 18.73 14.90
CA ASP A 67 -14.45 18.84 14.02
C ASP A 67 -14.17 18.18 12.66
N PHE A 68 -13.00 18.43 12.08
CA PHE A 68 -12.59 17.78 10.83
C PHE A 68 -12.52 16.25 10.98
N LYS A 69 -11.84 15.76 12.02
CA LYS A 69 -11.74 14.31 12.28
C LYS A 69 -13.13 13.68 12.43
N SER A 70 -14.02 14.30 13.20
CA SER A 70 -15.39 13.80 13.41
C SER A 70 -16.18 13.75 12.11
N GLN A 71 -16.13 14.81 11.30
CA GLN A 71 -16.84 14.86 10.03
C GLN A 71 -16.32 13.83 9.03
N MET A 72 -15.00 13.67 8.93
CA MET A 72 -14.38 12.66 8.08
C MET A 72 -14.79 11.25 8.49
N MET A 73 -14.68 10.92 9.78
CA MET A 73 -15.03 9.58 10.26
C MET A 73 -16.53 9.26 10.08
N LYS A 74 -17.42 10.25 10.17
CA LYS A 74 -18.86 10.06 9.86
C LYS A 74 -19.13 9.84 8.37
N SER A 75 -18.26 10.34 7.50
CA SER A 75 -18.45 10.28 6.05
C SER A 75 -17.88 9.01 5.43
N ILE A 76 -17.03 8.29 6.16
CA ILE A 76 -16.40 7.05 5.69
C ILE A 76 -17.20 5.87 6.22
N ASP A 77 -17.70 5.03 5.30
CA ASP A 77 -18.26 3.72 5.67
C ASP A 77 -17.12 2.73 5.96
N VAL A 78 -16.66 2.76 7.21
CA VAL A 78 -15.55 1.93 7.69
C VAL A 78 -15.86 0.45 7.55
N ALA A 79 -17.11 0.03 7.79
CA ALA A 79 -17.51 -1.36 7.72
C ALA A 79 -17.50 -1.89 6.27
N ALA A 80 -18.03 -1.10 5.33
CA ALA A 80 -17.97 -1.45 3.92
C ALA A 80 -16.53 -1.50 3.40
N LEU A 81 -15.69 -0.56 3.81
CA LEU A 81 -14.28 -0.53 3.41
C LEU A 81 -13.50 -1.73 3.98
N GLU A 82 -13.75 -2.09 5.24
CA GLU A 82 -13.09 -3.25 5.85
C GLU A 82 -13.50 -4.55 5.14
N LYS A 83 -14.80 -4.74 4.87
CA LYS A 83 -15.28 -5.89 4.10
C LYS A 83 -14.62 -5.96 2.72
N GLN A 84 -14.58 -4.84 2.00
CA GLN A 84 -13.93 -4.79 0.68
C GLN A 84 -12.43 -5.11 0.78
N SER A 85 -11.75 -4.63 1.82
CA SER A 85 -10.33 -4.90 2.04
C SER A 85 -10.07 -6.37 2.33
N ILE A 86 -10.92 -7.03 3.14
CA ILE A 86 -10.87 -8.48 3.36
C ILE A 86 -11.02 -9.23 2.03
N ASP A 87 -12.02 -8.87 1.23
CA ASP A 87 -12.27 -9.52 -0.07
C ASP A 87 -11.09 -9.35 -1.04
N VAL A 88 -10.55 -8.13 -1.16
CA VAL A 88 -9.39 -7.84 -2.01
C VAL A 88 -8.16 -8.60 -1.52
N MET A 89 -7.92 -8.63 -0.21
CA MET A 89 -6.79 -9.36 0.39
C MET A 89 -6.89 -10.87 0.10
N ALA A 90 -8.07 -11.45 0.29
CA ALA A 90 -8.34 -12.86 0.00
C ALA A 90 -8.21 -13.19 -1.49
N GLN A 91 -8.47 -12.24 -2.41
CA GLN A 91 -8.27 -12.42 -3.85
C GLN A 91 -6.81 -12.22 -4.29
N THR A 92 -6.07 -11.34 -3.61
CA THR A 92 -4.72 -10.92 -4.01
C THR A 92 -3.64 -11.89 -3.55
N PHE A 93 -3.72 -12.36 -2.30
CA PHE A 93 -2.66 -13.15 -1.68
C PHE A 93 -3.04 -14.62 -1.60
N SER A 94 -2.08 -15.51 -1.85
CA SER A 94 -2.24 -16.95 -1.66
C SER A 94 -2.46 -17.31 -0.19
N LYS A 95 -2.98 -18.52 0.08
CA LYS A 95 -3.12 -19.04 1.44
C LYS A 95 -1.78 -19.05 2.21
N ALA A 96 -0.69 -19.42 1.53
CA ALA A 96 0.63 -19.50 2.15
C ALA A 96 1.14 -18.12 2.60
N GLU A 97 0.97 -17.09 1.75
CA GLU A 97 1.34 -15.71 2.07
C GLU A 97 0.51 -15.17 3.22
N LEU A 98 -0.80 -15.33 3.18
CA LEU A 98 -1.70 -14.88 4.26
C LEU A 98 -1.38 -15.58 5.59
N THR A 99 -1.04 -16.86 5.55
CA THR A 99 -0.59 -17.60 6.75
C THR A 99 0.66 -16.94 7.35
N LYS A 100 1.66 -16.64 6.52
CA LYS A 100 2.89 -15.97 6.98
C LYS A 100 2.65 -14.54 7.46
N MET A 101 1.73 -13.82 6.83
CA MET A 101 1.31 -12.51 7.31
C MET A 101 0.70 -12.59 8.71
N VAL A 102 -0.24 -13.52 8.93
CA VAL A 102 -0.88 -13.73 10.25
C VAL A 102 0.16 -14.12 11.30
N GLU A 103 1.05 -15.05 10.99
CA GLU A 103 2.13 -15.49 11.89
C GLU A 103 3.02 -14.32 12.29
N TYR A 104 3.48 -13.52 11.32
CA TYR A 104 4.39 -12.41 11.59
C TYR A 104 3.69 -11.26 12.31
N PHE A 105 2.61 -10.72 11.75
CA PHE A 105 1.94 -9.54 12.29
C PHE A 105 1.23 -9.80 13.62
N GLY A 106 0.94 -11.07 13.95
CA GLY A 106 0.43 -11.46 15.26
C GLY A 106 1.46 -11.39 16.40
N THR A 107 2.75 -11.19 16.11
CA THR A 107 3.80 -11.09 17.13
C THR A 107 3.85 -9.71 17.80
N PRO A 108 4.17 -9.64 19.12
CA PRO A 108 4.46 -8.37 19.79
C PRO A 108 5.59 -7.58 19.12
N GLU A 109 6.59 -8.28 18.58
CA GLU A 109 7.72 -7.70 17.87
C GLU A 109 7.28 -6.99 16.60
N ALA A 110 6.43 -7.60 15.78
CA ALA A 110 5.92 -6.95 14.56
C ALA A 110 5.10 -5.70 14.88
N GLN A 111 4.31 -5.71 15.95
CA GLN A 111 3.59 -4.52 16.41
C GLN A 111 4.55 -3.41 16.86
N SER A 112 5.58 -3.77 17.62
CA SER A 112 6.65 -2.86 18.06
C SER A 112 7.41 -2.27 16.87
N ILE A 113 7.75 -3.10 15.88
CA ILE A 113 8.41 -2.68 14.64
C ILE A 113 7.52 -1.68 13.90
N ALA A 114 6.23 -1.96 13.72
CA ALA A 114 5.31 -1.06 13.03
C ALA A 114 5.26 0.34 13.68
N GLN A 115 5.18 0.40 15.01
CA GLN A 115 5.19 1.67 15.75
C GLN A 115 6.53 2.42 15.61
N LYS A 116 7.65 1.71 15.77
CA LYS A 116 8.99 2.31 15.68
C LYS A 116 9.35 2.74 14.27
N MET A 117 8.84 2.05 13.24
CA MET A 117 9.04 2.45 11.84
C MET A 117 8.39 3.79 11.53
N ALA A 118 7.20 4.07 12.08
CA ALA A 118 6.58 5.39 11.93
C ALA A 118 7.42 6.51 12.58
N ILE A 119 7.97 6.24 13.78
CA ILE A 119 8.88 7.18 14.46
C ILE A 119 10.16 7.39 13.64
N TYR A 120 10.79 6.31 13.21
CA TYR A 120 11.98 6.35 12.35
C TYR A 120 11.74 7.18 11.09
N GLN A 121 10.62 6.96 10.39
CA GLN A 121 10.26 7.73 9.21
C GLN A 121 10.06 9.22 9.54
N SER A 122 9.39 9.55 10.66
CA SER A 122 9.18 10.95 11.05
C SER A 122 10.49 11.71 11.31
N ILE A 123 11.54 11.01 11.76
CA ILE A 123 12.88 11.56 12.00
C ILE A 123 13.69 11.64 10.70
N MET A 124 13.60 10.62 9.84
CA MET A 124 14.41 10.53 8.63
C MET A 124 13.91 11.39 7.48
N MET A 125 12.59 11.57 7.34
CA MET A 125 12.03 12.34 6.21
C MET A 125 12.55 13.79 6.16
N PRO A 126 12.65 14.55 7.27
CA PRO A 126 13.27 15.89 7.27
C PRO A 126 14.73 15.88 6.79
N VAL A 127 15.52 14.87 7.18
CA VAL A 127 16.92 14.73 6.75
C VAL A 127 16.99 14.52 5.24
N ILE A 128 16.15 13.63 4.71
CA ILE A 128 16.06 13.38 3.26
C ILE A 128 15.65 14.66 2.53
N THR A 129 14.63 15.38 3.00
CA THR A 129 14.19 16.64 2.41
C THR A 129 15.32 17.68 2.40
N GLN A 130 16.05 17.85 3.50
CA GLN A 130 17.18 18.78 3.57
C GLN A 130 18.27 18.43 2.55
N MET A 131 18.58 17.14 2.38
CA MET A 131 19.57 16.69 1.39
C MET A 131 19.10 16.96 -0.04
N LEU A 132 17.81 16.72 -0.34
CA LEU A 132 17.22 17.01 -1.64
C LEU A 132 17.21 18.52 -1.94
N ASP A 133 16.86 19.35 -0.96
CA ASP A 133 16.88 20.81 -1.10
C ASP A 133 18.30 21.32 -1.36
N LYS A 134 19.30 20.79 -0.64
CA LYS A 134 20.72 21.09 -0.87
C LYS A 134 21.13 20.75 -2.29
N ALA A 135 20.86 19.52 -2.74
CA ALA A 135 21.21 19.06 -4.09
C ALA A 135 20.50 19.89 -5.18
N ALA A 136 19.23 20.26 -4.97
CA ALA A 136 18.47 21.10 -5.89
C ALA A 136 19.06 22.52 -6.01
N MET A 137 19.56 23.09 -4.90
CA MET A 137 20.27 24.37 -4.94
C MET A 137 21.60 24.27 -5.69
N GLU A 138 22.41 23.25 -5.41
CA GLU A 138 23.70 23.02 -6.11
C GLU A 138 23.51 22.87 -7.62
N ALA A 139 22.50 22.10 -8.04
CA ALA A 139 22.17 21.93 -9.46
C ALA A 139 21.75 23.24 -10.13
N ARG A 140 21.14 24.17 -9.39
CA ARG A 140 20.72 25.49 -9.90
C ARG A 140 21.85 26.51 -9.94
N THR A 141 22.78 26.48 -8.98
CA THR A 141 23.84 27.48 -8.85
C THR A 141 25.17 27.04 -9.47
N GLY A 142 25.34 25.76 -9.78
CA GLY A 142 26.60 25.20 -10.29
C GLY A 142 27.74 25.18 -9.27
N ALA A 143 27.48 25.57 -8.02
CA ALA A 143 28.46 25.59 -6.94
C ALA A 143 28.10 24.49 -5.92
N PRO A 144 29.05 23.63 -5.50
CA PRO A 144 28.83 22.68 -4.42
C PRO A 144 28.57 23.46 -3.12
N ALA A 145 27.57 23.04 -2.35
CA ALA A 145 27.20 23.72 -1.12
C ALA A 145 28.18 23.33 0.01
N PRO A 146 28.50 24.27 0.92
CA PRO A 146 29.50 24.06 1.95
C PRO A 146 29.21 22.79 2.75
N THR A 147 30.24 21.98 2.96
CA THR A 147 30.20 20.80 3.82
C THR A 147 29.98 21.24 5.27
N PRO A 148 29.20 20.49 6.07
CA PRO A 148 29.02 20.77 7.49
C PRO A 148 30.35 20.68 8.26
#